data_AF-A0A378ATZ8-F1
#
_entry.id   AF-A0A378ATZ8-F1
#
_cell.length_a   1.000
_cell.length_b   1.000
_cell.length_c   1.000
_cell.angle_alpha   90.00
_cell.angle_beta   90.00
_cell.angle_gamma   90.00
#
_symmetry.space_group_name_H-M   'P 1'
#
loop_
_entity.id
_entity.type
_entity.pdbx_description
1 polymer ?
#
loop_
_entity_poly.entity_id
_entity_poly.type
_entity_poly.pdbx_seq_one_letter_code
_entity_poly.pdbx_strand_id
1 'polypeptide(L)'
;MVEWMHARAAQSQALIAGSAALQTEHGAVNRFLLVEPDGTVHHYDKRHLFRMADEHHHYEAGNQRVVFEWRGWRILPLVCYDLRFPVWSRNQNDYDLALYVANWPAPRSLHWQSLLIARAIENQAYVAGCNRVGTDGNGHHYPRR
;
A
#
# COMPACT_ATOMS: atom_id res chain seq x y z
N MET A 1 8.81 -3.62 14.80
CA MET A 1 8.61 -3.67 13.34
C MET A 1 9.35 -2.54 12.63
N VAL A 2 9.11 -1.26 12.98
CA VAL A 2 9.84 -0.12 12.39
C VAL A 2 11.36 -0.27 12.53
N GLU A 3 11.85 -0.67 13.71
CA GLU A 3 13.28 -0.97 13.91
C GLU A 3 13.83 -2.02 12.95
N TRP A 4 13.05 -3.08 12.68
CA TRP A 4 13.44 -4.11 11.71
C TRP A 4 13.46 -3.55 10.29
N MET A 5 12.44 -2.75 9.91
CA MET A 5 12.40 -2.11 8.60
C MET A 5 13.59 -1.15 8.42
N HIS A 6 13.92 -0.37 9.44
CA HIS A 6 15.08 0.51 9.44
C HIS A 6 16.39 -0.26 9.30
N ALA A 7 16.58 -1.34 10.06
CA ALA A 7 17.78 -2.18 9.91
C ALA A 7 17.94 -2.72 8.48
N ARG A 8 16.83 -3.08 7.81
CA ARG A 8 16.84 -3.50 6.40
C ARG A 8 17.10 -2.33 5.45
N ALA A 9 16.54 -1.16 5.73
CA ALA A 9 16.74 0.05 4.93
C ALA A 9 18.21 0.49 4.98
N ALA A 10 18.80 0.55 6.17
CA ALA A 10 20.20 0.85 6.39
C ALA A 10 21.13 -0.18 5.72
N GLN A 11 20.83 -1.48 5.84
CA GLN A 11 21.63 -2.54 5.20
C GLN A 11 21.60 -2.48 3.68
N SER A 12 20.43 -2.19 3.09
CA SER A 12 20.22 -2.22 1.64
C SER A 12 20.40 -0.86 0.96
N GLN A 13 20.51 0.22 1.73
CA GLN A 13 20.50 1.60 1.24
C GLN A 13 19.29 1.89 0.34
N ALA A 14 18.15 1.27 0.66
CA ALA A 14 16.88 1.37 -0.05
C ALA A 14 15.72 1.70 0.90
N LEU A 15 14.67 2.30 0.35
CA LEU A 15 13.40 2.50 1.04
C LEU A 15 12.73 1.14 1.28
N ILE A 16 12.38 0.83 2.54
CA ILE A 16 11.66 -0.40 2.89
C ILE A 16 10.19 -0.06 3.13
N ALA A 17 9.30 -0.74 2.40
CA ALA A 17 7.88 -0.44 2.32
C ALA A 17 7.02 -1.67 2.68
N GLY A 18 5.91 -1.46 3.38
CA GLY A 18 4.95 -2.50 3.70
C GLY A 18 3.77 -1.98 4.53
N SER A 19 2.73 -2.78 4.70
CA SER A 19 1.59 -2.43 5.54
C SER A 19 1.48 -3.33 6.76
N ALA A 20 1.02 -2.78 7.88
CA ALA A 20 0.73 -3.53 9.09
C ALA A 20 -0.49 -2.97 9.84
N ALA A 21 -1.13 -3.84 10.61
CA ALA A 21 -2.11 -3.46 11.61
C ALA A 21 -1.39 -2.80 12.78
N LEU A 22 -1.74 -1.56 13.11
CA LEU A 22 -1.15 -0.81 14.22
C LEU A 22 -2.22 -0.22 15.11
N GLN A 23 -2.02 -0.30 16.42
CA GLN A 23 -2.89 0.36 17.39
C GLN A 23 -2.52 1.85 17.47
N THR A 24 -3.53 2.72 17.40
CA THR A 24 -3.41 4.15 17.68
C THR A 24 -4.31 4.53 18.86
N GLU A 25 -4.21 5.77 19.31
CA GLU A 25 -5.09 6.33 20.35
C GLU A 25 -6.58 6.33 19.93
N HIS A 26 -6.85 6.37 18.62
CA HIS A 26 -8.21 6.41 18.06
C HIS A 26 -8.74 5.04 17.62
N GLY A 27 -7.92 3.98 17.69
CA GLY A 27 -8.27 2.64 17.20
C GLY A 27 -7.17 2.01 16.37
N ALA A 28 -7.38 0.77 15.94
CA ALA A 28 -6.42 0.10 15.06
C ALA A 28 -6.51 0.65 13.64
N VAL A 29 -5.40 0.76 12.93
CA VAL A 29 -5.35 1.18 11.51
C VAL A 29 -4.56 0.18 10.68
N ASN A 30 -4.85 0.10 9.38
CA ASN A 30 -4.00 -0.57 8.41
C ASN A 30 -3.01 0.46 7.84
N ARG A 31 -1.82 0.54 8.44
CA ARG A 31 -0.82 1.55 8.14
C ARG A 31 0.20 1.04 7.14
N PHE A 32 0.31 1.72 6.00
CA PHE A 32 1.46 1.63 5.12
C PHE A 32 2.62 2.41 5.76
N LEU A 33 3.75 1.75 5.99
CA LEU A 33 5.01 2.33 6.46
C LEU A 33 6.04 2.32 5.33
N LEU A 34 6.78 3.42 5.21
CA LEU A 34 7.96 3.53 4.35
C LEU A 34 9.11 4.06 5.19
N VAL A 35 10.19 3.30 5.27
CA VAL A 35 11.32 3.58 6.17
C VAL A 35 12.58 3.78 5.33
N GLU A 36 13.17 4.96 5.49
CA GLU A 36 14.39 5.36 4.81
C GLU A 36 15.65 4.81 5.50
N PRO A 37 16.79 4.74 4.79
CA PRO A 37 18.05 4.27 5.36
C PRO A 37 18.60 5.11 6.52
N ASP A 38 18.17 6.37 6.64
CA ASP A 38 18.57 7.28 7.73
C ASP A 38 17.65 7.17 8.96
N GLY A 39 16.60 6.35 8.89
CA GLY A 39 15.61 6.17 9.94
C GLY A 39 14.36 7.04 9.81
N THR A 40 14.26 7.90 8.80
CA THR A 40 13.03 8.65 8.52
C THR A 40 11.88 7.70 8.20
N VAL A 41 10.72 7.92 8.84
CA VAL A 41 9.53 7.08 8.67
C VAL A 41 8.38 7.89 8.12
N HIS A 42 7.93 7.51 6.93
CA HIS A 42 6.69 8.00 6.32
C HIS A 42 5.58 7.00 6.54
N HIS A 43 4.34 7.47 6.57
CA HIS A 43 3.19 6.59 6.66
C HIS A 43 1.95 7.09 5.95
N TYR A 44 1.08 6.14 5.61
CA TYR A 44 -0.26 6.36 5.09
C TYR A 44 -1.21 5.34 5.72
N ASP A 45 -2.31 5.82 6.29
CA ASP A 45 -3.36 4.95 6.81
C ASP A 45 -4.39 4.67 5.72
N LYS A 46 -4.70 3.39 5.51
CA LYS A 46 -5.60 2.91 4.46
C LYS A 46 -6.95 3.64 4.52
N ARG A 47 -7.30 4.33 3.44
CA ARG A 47 -8.57 5.04 3.30
C ARG A 47 -9.76 4.11 3.12
N HIS A 48 -9.66 3.16 2.18
CA HIS A 48 -10.80 2.32 1.82
C HIS A 48 -10.70 0.95 2.48
N LEU A 49 -11.38 0.78 3.61
CA LEU A 49 -11.47 -0.51 4.30
C LEU A 49 -12.27 -1.53 3.48
N PHE A 50 -11.80 -2.78 3.45
CA PHE A 50 -12.41 -3.86 2.71
C PHE A 50 -13.62 -4.42 3.46
N ARG A 51 -14.78 -3.80 3.21
CA ARG A 51 -16.05 -4.11 3.89
C ARG A 51 -16.52 -5.56 3.71
N MET A 52 -16.15 -6.22 2.62
CA MET A 52 -16.55 -7.61 2.34
C MET A 52 -15.84 -8.66 3.22
N ALA A 53 -14.88 -8.26 4.04
CA ALA A 53 -14.27 -9.12 5.06
C ALA A 53 -14.23 -8.43 6.43
N ASP A 54 -15.24 -7.60 6.71
CA ASP A 54 -15.46 -6.99 8.02
C ASP A 54 -14.31 -6.11 8.56
N GLU A 55 -13.35 -5.71 7.70
CA GLU A 55 -12.20 -4.87 8.11
C GLU A 55 -12.66 -3.56 8.78
N HIS A 56 -13.79 -3.01 8.35
CA HIS A 56 -14.44 -1.83 8.93
C HIS A 56 -14.96 -1.98 10.37
N HIS A 57 -15.07 -3.19 10.90
CA HIS A 57 -15.40 -3.42 12.32
C HIS A 57 -14.17 -3.44 13.22
N HIS A 58 -12.98 -3.56 12.62
CA HIS A 58 -11.73 -3.75 13.35
C HIS A 58 -10.74 -2.60 13.17
N TYR A 59 -10.90 -1.79 12.13
CA TYR A 59 -9.98 -0.72 11.78
C TYR A 59 -10.67 0.62 11.56
N GLU A 60 -9.97 1.67 11.95
CA GLU A 60 -10.25 3.05 11.60
C GLU A 60 -9.73 3.35 10.18
N ALA A 61 -10.55 4.07 9.40
CA ALA A 61 -10.18 4.48 8.07
C ALA A 61 -9.29 5.72 8.10
N GLY A 62 -8.19 5.70 7.36
CA GLY A 62 -7.40 6.91 7.11
C GLY A 62 -8.22 7.97 6.38
N ASN A 63 -7.77 9.22 6.39
CA ASN A 63 -8.47 10.34 5.75
C ASN A 63 -7.56 11.26 4.92
N GLN A 64 -6.27 10.94 4.84
CA GLN A 64 -5.29 11.74 4.10
C GLN A 64 -4.68 10.94 2.95
N ARG A 65 -4.52 11.61 1.82
CA ARG A 65 -3.73 11.15 0.68
C ARG A 65 -2.34 11.77 0.84
N VAL A 66 -1.33 10.94 1.06
CA VAL A 66 0.03 11.38 1.39
C VAL A 66 0.93 11.12 0.18
N VAL A 67 1.65 12.14 -0.25
CA VAL A 67 2.75 11.99 -1.22
C VAL A 67 4.01 12.46 -0.53
N PHE A 68 5.07 11.67 -0.61
CA PHE A 68 6.37 12.01 -0.04
C PHE A 68 7.45 11.92 -1.11
N GLU A 69 8.58 12.60 -0.92
CA GLU A 69 9.69 12.58 -1.86
C GLU A 69 10.81 11.66 -1.35
N TRP A 70 11.35 10.83 -2.22
CA TRP A 70 12.57 10.07 -1.95
C TRP A 70 13.46 10.02 -3.18
N ARG A 71 14.70 10.51 -3.05
CA ARG A 71 15.70 10.57 -4.14
C ARG A 71 15.15 11.22 -5.42
N GLY A 72 14.41 12.32 -5.27
CA GLY A 72 13.82 13.07 -6.38
C GLY A 72 12.57 12.44 -7.01
N TRP A 73 12.04 11.35 -6.44
CA TRP A 73 10.76 10.75 -6.85
C TRP A 73 9.66 11.12 -5.87
N ARG A 74 8.52 11.58 -6.37
CA ARG A 74 7.31 11.80 -5.58
C ARG A 74 6.48 10.52 -5.58
N ILE A 75 6.26 9.95 -4.40
CA ILE A 75 5.73 8.59 -4.23
C ILE A 75 4.39 8.64 -3.49
N LEU A 76 3.38 8.02 -4.08
CA LEU A 76 2.03 7.83 -3.52
C LEU A 76 1.87 6.38 -3.03
N PRO A 77 1.93 6.10 -1.71
CA PRO A 77 1.65 4.79 -1.15
C PRO A 77 0.15 4.56 -0.95
N LEU A 78 -0.34 3.38 -1.34
CA LEU A 78 -1.74 2.97 -1.27
C LEU A 78 -1.87 1.50 -0.85
N VAL A 79 -2.99 1.13 -0.23
CA VAL A 79 -3.16 -0.22 0.34
C VAL A 79 -4.34 -0.94 -0.31
N CYS A 80 -4.02 -2.03 -1.00
CA CYS A 80 -4.94 -3.07 -1.47
C CYS A 80 -6.22 -2.52 -2.12
N TYR A 81 -7.29 -2.40 -1.35
CA TYR A 81 -8.63 -2.02 -1.82
C TYR A 81 -8.69 -0.60 -2.37
N ASP A 82 -7.77 0.29 -1.95
CA ASP A 82 -7.60 1.63 -2.54
C ASP A 82 -7.47 1.60 -4.06
N LEU A 83 -6.89 0.53 -4.63
CA LEU A 83 -6.74 0.34 -6.07
C LEU A 83 -8.07 0.44 -6.85
N ARG A 84 -9.21 0.13 -6.21
CA ARG A 84 -10.54 0.20 -6.84
C ARG A 84 -11.12 1.60 -6.94
N PHE A 85 -10.50 2.60 -6.32
CA PHE A 85 -11.04 3.96 -6.21
C PHE A 85 -10.20 4.93 -7.05
N PRO A 86 -10.50 5.10 -8.35
CA PRO A 86 -9.66 5.89 -9.27
C PRO A 86 -9.50 7.34 -8.85
N VAL A 87 -10.52 7.95 -8.23
CA VAL A 87 -10.46 9.33 -7.73
C VAL A 87 -9.40 9.48 -6.64
N TRP A 88 -9.24 8.48 -5.77
CA TRP A 88 -8.25 8.52 -4.70
C TRP A 88 -6.83 8.34 -5.23
N SER A 89 -6.67 7.50 -6.25
CA SER A 89 -5.41 7.28 -6.95
C SER A 89 -5.07 8.35 -7.99
N ARG A 90 -5.95 9.34 -8.22
CA ARG A 90 -5.79 10.29 -9.32
C ARG A 90 -4.53 11.12 -9.14
N ASN A 91 -3.69 11.17 -10.17
CA ASN A 91 -2.54 12.08 -10.21
C ASN A 91 -3.01 13.49 -10.51
N GLN A 92 -2.63 14.43 -9.65
CA GLN A 92 -2.90 15.86 -9.80
C GLN A 92 -1.63 16.60 -10.22
N ASN A 93 -0.77 15.92 -10.99
CA ASN A 93 0.63 16.27 -11.25
C ASN A 93 1.49 16.34 -9.98
N ASP A 94 1.14 15.55 -8.97
CA ASP A 94 1.74 15.61 -7.65
C ASP A 94 2.59 14.37 -7.32
N TYR A 95 2.50 13.29 -8.08
CA TYR A 95 3.37 12.11 -7.91
C TYR A 95 3.89 11.53 -9.24
N ASP A 96 5.00 10.80 -9.14
CA ASP A 96 5.69 10.13 -10.26
C ASP A 96 5.53 8.61 -10.19
N LEU A 97 5.38 8.06 -8.98
CA LEU A 97 5.23 6.63 -8.69
C LEU A 97 4.08 6.39 -7.70
N ALA A 98 3.17 5.48 -8.03
CA ALA A 98 2.21 4.92 -7.08
C ALA A 98 2.61 3.50 -6.64
N LEU A 99 2.63 3.26 -5.33
CA LEU A 99 2.91 1.96 -4.73
C LEU A 99 1.64 1.34 -4.17
N TYR A 100 1.38 0.08 -4.51
CA TYR A 100 0.27 -0.69 -3.95
C TYR A 100 0.80 -1.94 -3.24
N VAL A 101 0.50 -2.10 -1.96
CA VAL A 101 0.71 -3.37 -1.24
C VAL A 101 -0.63 -4.06 -1.00
N ALA A 102 -0.69 -5.38 -1.17
CA ALA A 102 -1.96 -6.08 -1.16
C ALA A 102 -1.91 -7.51 -0.61
N ASN A 103 -3.07 -7.91 -0.09
CA ASN A 103 -3.50 -9.29 0.04
C ASN A 103 -4.72 -9.47 -0.87
N TRP A 104 -4.50 -9.68 -2.16
CA TRP A 104 -5.54 -9.79 -3.18
C TRP A 104 -5.71 -11.25 -3.66
N PRO A 105 -6.80 -11.95 -3.29
CA PRO A 105 -6.96 -13.38 -3.56
C PRO A 105 -7.12 -13.74 -5.04
N ALA A 106 -6.79 -14.99 -5.37
CA ALA A 106 -6.80 -15.57 -6.71
C ALA A 106 -8.12 -15.37 -7.50
N PRO A 107 -9.33 -15.50 -6.92
CA PRO A 107 -10.56 -15.30 -7.68
C PRO A 107 -10.70 -13.91 -8.32
N ARG A 108 -9.92 -12.93 -7.88
CA ARG A 108 -9.95 -11.55 -8.39
C ARG A 108 -8.59 -11.10 -8.95
N SER A 109 -7.66 -12.00 -9.23
CA SER A 109 -6.31 -11.66 -9.71
C SER A 109 -6.32 -10.83 -11.00
N LEU A 110 -7.24 -11.13 -11.92
CA LEU A 110 -7.42 -10.34 -13.14
C LEU A 110 -7.73 -8.88 -12.82
N HIS A 111 -8.59 -8.60 -11.85
CA HIS A 111 -8.90 -7.22 -11.45
C HIS A 111 -7.68 -6.51 -10.88
N TRP A 112 -6.84 -7.21 -10.10
CA TRP A 112 -5.60 -6.64 -9.57
C TRP A 112 -4.67 -6.20 -10.71
N GLN A 113 -4.41 -7.10 -11.66
CA GLN A 113 -3.55 -6.79 -12.81
C GLN A 113 -4.13 -5.68 -13.69
N SER A 114 -5.40 -5.78 -14.09
CA SER A 114 -6.06 -4.80 -14.95
C SER A 114 -6.11 -3.41 -14.32
N LEU A 115 -6.41 -3.32 -13.02
CA LEU A 115 -6.49 -2.02 -12.36
C LEU A 115 -5.12 -1.37 -12.18
N LEU A 116 -4.05 -2.13 -11.87
CA LEU A 116 -2.70 -1.55 -11.82
C LEU A 116 -2.29 -0.93 -13.16
N ILE A 117 -2.56 -1.64 -14.26
CA ILE A 117 -2.31 -1.15 -15.63
C ILE A 117 -3.15 0.11 -15.89
N ALA A 118 -4.45 0.08 -15.55
CA ALA A 118 -5.33 1.23 -15.72
C ALA A 118 -4.82 2.45 -14.94
N ARG A 119 -4.35 2.27 -13.70
CA ARG A 119 -3.78 3.36 -12.89
C ARG A 119 -2.52 3.95 -13.52
N ALA A 120 -1.65 3.13 -14.10
CA ALA A 120 -0.46 3.63 -14.78
C ALA A 120 -0.85 4.47 -16.01
N ILE A 121 -1.76 3.94 -16.84
CA ILE A 121 -2.22 4.60 -18.07
C ILE A 121 -2.97 5.90 -17.77
N GLU A 122 -3.97 5.90 -16.90
CA GLU A 122 -4.82 7.09 -16.72
C GLU A 122 -4.13 8.23 -15.97
N ASN A 123 -3.07 7.93 -15.21
CA ASN A 123 -2.35 8.88 -14.37
C ASN A 123 -0.98 9.27 -14.91
N GLN A 124 -0.55 8.68 -16.04
CA GLN A 124 0.75 8.95 -16.67
C GLN A 124 1.91 8.87 -15.66
N ALA A 125 1.89 7.83 -14.82
CA ALA A 125 2.82 7.63 -13.72
C ALA A 125 3.23 6.16 -13.63
N TYR A 126 4.40 5.92 -13.02
CA TYR A 126 4.80 4.55 -12.73
C TYR A 126 3.90 3.94 -11.65
N VAL A 127 3.66 2.63 -11.76
CA VAL A 127 2.88 1.88 -10.77
C VAL A 127 3.63 0.60 -10.42
N ALA A 128 3.87 0.37 -9.12
CA ALA A 128 4.39 -0.88 -8.62
C ALA A 128 3.41 -1.52 -7.64
N GLY A 129 3.02 -2.76 -7.92
CA GLY A 129 2.12 -3.54 -7.07
C GLY A 129 2.85 -4.74 -6.45
N CYS A 130 2.76 -4.89 -5.13
CA CYS A 130 3.26 -6.06 -4.40
C CYS A 130 2.08 -6.79 -3.76
N ASN A 131 1.84 -8.03 -4.17
CA ASN A 131 0.82 -8.90 -3.60
C ASN A 131 1.48 -10.11 -2.94
N ARG A 132 0.89 -10.62 -1.86
CA ARG A 132 1.33 -11.89 -1.26
C ARG A 132 1.06 -13.07 -2.19
N VAL A 133 1.68 -14.22 -1.88
CA VAL A 133 1.49 -15.50 -2.58
C VAL A 133 1.18 -16.62 -1.57
N GLY A 134 0.72 -17.78 -2.06
CA GLY A 134 0.46 -18.97 -1.26
C GLY A 134 -0.96 -19.00 -0.71
N THR A 135 -1.18 -19.71 0.40
CA THR A 135 -2.50 -19.79 1.06
C THR A 135 -2.40 -19.17 2.45
N ASP A 136 -3.39 -18.37 2.85
CA ASP A 136 -3.42 -17.80 4.21
C ASP A 136 -4.15 -18.69 5.22
N GLY A 137 -4.17 -18.28 6.49
CA GLY A 137 -4.84 -19.00 7.57
C GLY A 137 -6.36 -19.10 7.41
N ASN A 138 -6.95 -18.33 6.50
CA ASN A 138 -8.39 -18.35 6.19
C ASN A 138 -8.68 -19.19 4.93
N GLY A 139 -7.67 -19.89 4.38
CA GLY A 139 -7.82 -20.74 3.19
C GLY A 139 -7.89 -19.97 1.88
N HIS A 140 -7.63 -18.65 1.88
CA HIS A 140 -7.58 -17.90 0.62
C HIS A 140 -6.27 -18.15 -0.11
N HIS A 141 -6.36 -18.55 -1.38
CA HIS A 141 -5.21 -18.73 -2.25
C HIS A 141 -4.83 -17.43 -2.96
N TYR A 142 -3.53 -17.17 -3.10
CA TYR A 142 -2.93 -16.02 -3.75
C TYR A 142 -1.92 -16.50 -4.80
N PRO A 143 -2.14 -16.18 -6.09
CA PRO A 143 -1.34 -16.73 -7.18
C PRO A 143 0.05 -16.09 -7.22
N ARG A 144 1.04 -16.82 -7.73
CA ARG A 144 2.40 -16.29 -7.96
C ARG A 144 2.51 -15.42 -9.22
N ARG A 145 1.46 -15.34 -10.03
CA ARG A 145 1.37 -14.57 -11.28
C ARG A 145 -0.03 -13.96 -11.39
#